data_AF-E9PVM6-F1
#
_entry.id   AF-E9PVM6-F1
#
_cell.length_a   1.000
_cell.length_b   1.000
_cell.length_c   1.000
_cell.angle_alpha   90.00
_cell.angle_beta   90.00
_cell.angle_gamma   90.00
#
_symmetry.space_group_name_H-M   'P 1'
#
loop_
_entity.id
_entity.type
_entity.pdbx_description
1 polymer ?
#
loop_
_entity_poly.entity_id
_entity_poly.type
_entity_poly.pdbx_seq_one_letter_code
_entity_poly.pdbx_strand_id
1 'polypeptide(L)'
;MRASQQDFENALNQVKLLKKDPGNEVKLRLYALYKQATEGPCNMPKPGMLDFVNKAKWDAWNALGSLPKETARQNYVDLVSSLSSSSEAPSQGKRGADEKARESKDILVTSEDGITKITFNRPTKKNAISFQMYRDIILALKNASTDNTVMAVFTGTGDYYCSGNDLTNFTSATGGIEEAASNGAVLLRDFVNSFIDFPKPLVAVVNGPAVGISVTLLGLFDAVFASDR
;
A
#
# COMPACT_ATOMS: atom_id res chain seq x y z
N MET A 1 6.76 13.82 30.44
CA MET A 1 6.32 12.85 31.47
C MET A 1 6.52 11.46 30.89
N ARG A 2 6.85 10.44 31.70
CA ARG A 2 6.98 9.06 31.23
C ARG A 2 5.61 8.37 31.30
N ALA A 3 5.25 7.62 30.27
CA ALA A 3 3.98 6.91 30.17
C ALA A 3 3.92 5.86 31.28
N SER A 4 2.82 5.87 32.03
CA SER A 4 2.56 4.86 33.04
C SER A 4 2.20 3.52 32.39
N GLN A 5 2.27 2.44 33.18
CA GLN A 5 1.78 1.13 32.76
C GLN A 5 0.30 1.19 32.32
N GLN A 6 -0.50 2.02 32.99
CA GLN A 6 -1.91 2.25 32.64
C GLN A 6 -2.07 2.94 31.28
N ASP A 7 -1.22 3.91 30.96
CA ASP A 7 -1.26 4.60 29.66
C ASP A 7 -0.93 3.65 28.51
N PHE A 8 0.03 2.75 28.73
CA PHE A 8 0.38 1.72 27.77
C PHE A 8 -0.78 0.73 27.53
N GLU A 9 -1.46 0.29 28.59
CA GLU A 9 -2.64 -0.58 28.49
C GLU A 9 -3.81 0.10 27.77
N ASN A 10 -4.05 1.38 28.06
CA ASN A 10 -5.05 2.17 27.35
C ASN A 10 -4.70 2.30 25.86
N ALA A 11 -3.44 2.53 25.52
CA ALA A 11 -2.98 2.58 24.14
C ALA A 11 -3.13 1.23 23.41
N LEU A 12 -2.92 0.09 24.09
CA LEU A 12 -3.19 -1.23 23.52
C LEU A 12 -4.66 -1.41 23.13
N ASN A 13 -5.58 -0.94 23.98
CA ASN A 13 -7.01 -0.99 23.69
C ASN A 13 -7.39 -0.05 22.53
N GLN A 14 -6.79 1.13 22.45
CA GLN A 14 -7.03 2.06 21.33
C GLN A 14 -6.59 1.46 19.99
N VAL A 15 -5.44 0.78 19.93
CA VAL A 15 -4.98 0.11 18.70
C VAL A 15 -5.97 -0.94 18.21
N LYS A 16 -6.58 -1.72 19.13
CA LYS A 16 -7.62 -2.70 18.78
C LYS A 16 -8.89 -2.08 18.22
N LEU A 17 -9.16 -0.82 18.56
CA LEU A 17 -10.35 -0.07 18.16
C LEU A 17 -10.12 0.81 16.92
N LEU A 18 -8.93 0.76 16.31
CA LEU A 18 -8.64 1.49 15.09
C LEU A 18 -9.54 1.00 13.95
N LYS A 19 -10.42 1.88 13.48
CA LYS A 19 -11.32 1.61 12.35
C LYS A 19 -10.62 1.59 10.99
N LYS A 20 -9.44 2.19 10.90
CA LYS A 20 -8.63 2.29 9.68
C LYS A 20 -7.28 1.62 9.91
N ASP A 21 -6.82 0.90 8.90
CA ASP A 21 -5.50 0.27 8.91
C ASP A 21 -4.41 1.35 8.95
N PRO A 22 -3.53 1.36 9.97
CA PRO A 22 -2.46 2.36 10.09
C PRO A 22 -1.27 2.13 9.14
N GLY A 23 -1.28 1.04 8.35
CA GLY A 23 -0.23 0.70 7.40
C GLY A 23 0.92 -0.12 8.00
N ASN A 24 1.69 -0.77 7.13
CA ASN A 24 2.68 -1.78 7.53
C ASN A 24 3.85 -1.23 8.35
N GLU A 25 4.35 -0.06 7.98
CA GLU A 25 5.46 0.57 8.71
C GLU A 25 5.05 0.88 10.15
N VAL A 26 3.83 1.37 10.34
CA VAL A 26 3.28 1.66 11.66
C VAL A 26 3.01 0.37 12.43
N LYS A 27 2.45 -0.66 11.81
CA LYS A 27 2.26 -1.99 12.42
C LYS A 27 3.58 -2.61 12.90
N LEU A 28 4.64 -2.53 12.09
CA LEU A 28 5.97 -3.02 12.47
C LEU A 28 6.57 -2.22 13.62
N ARG A 29 6.42 -0.88 13.61
CA ARG A 29 6.84 -0.03 14.74
C ARG A 29 6.06 -0.34 16.01
N LEU A 30 4.73 -0.47 15.94
CA LEU A 30 3.89 -0.86 17.08
C LEU A 30 4.31 -2.23 17.63
N TYR A 31 4.54 -3.21 16.76
CA TYR A 31 5.05 -4.53 17.16
C TYR A 31 6.41 -4.44 17.86
N ALA A 32 7.37 -3.75 17.26
CA ALA A 32 8.72 -3.62 17.81
C ALA A 32 8.70 -2.93 19.18
N LEU A 33 7.98 -1.82 19.30
CA LEU A 33 7.82 -1.07 20.55
C LEU A 33 7.09 -1.88 21.62
N TYR A 34 6.06 -2.64 21.24
CA TYR A 34 5.36 -3.55 22.14
C TYR A 34 6.32 -4.62 22.70
N LYS A 35 7.05 -5.32 21.83
CA LYS A 35 8.01 -6.36 22.22
C LYS A 35 9.15 -5.80 23.08
N GLN A 36 9.65 -4.61 22.75
CA GLN A 36 10.65 -3.93 23.58
C GLN A 36 10.10 -3.52 24.94
N ALA A 37 8.84 -3.07 25.03
CA ALA A 37 8.19 -2.66 26.27
C ALA A 37 7.87 -3.84 27.20
N THR A 38 7.52 -5.01 26.66
CA THR A 38 7.16 -6.20 27.44
C THR A 38 8.37 -7.07 27.75
N GLU A 39 9.17 -7.38 26.73
CA GLU A 39 10.24 -8.38 26.79
C GLU A 39 11.62 -7.73 26.92
N GLY A 40 11.85 -6.56 26.31
CA GLY A 40 13.13 -5.87 26.30
C GLY A 40 13.87 -6.06 24.97
N PRO A 41 15.22 -5.97 24.96
CA PRO A 41 16.01 -6.15 23.73
C PRO A 41 15.70 -7.46 23.00
N CYS A 42 15.79 -7.43 21.67
CA CYS A 42 15.49 -8.60 20.84
C CYS A 42 16.35 -9.81 21.26
N ASN A 43 15.68 -10.88 21.66
CA ASN A 43 16.29 -12.11 22.17
C ASN A 43 16.01 -13.33 21.28
N MET A 44 15.36 -13.12 20.13
CA MET A 44 15.00 -14.17 19.20
C MET A 44 16.11 -14.43 18.19
N PRO A 45 16.32 -15.68 17.74
CA PRO A 45 17.24 -15.97 16.65
C PRO A 45 16.75 -15.32 15.35
N LYS A 46 17.70 -14.91 14.50
CA LYS A 46 17.38 -14.28 13.22
C LYS A 46 16.63 -15.27 12.31
N PRO A 47 15.41 -14.95 11.86
CA PRO A 47 14.63 -15.82 10.98
C PRO A 47 15.31 -16.07 9.63
N GLY A 48 15.02 -17.22 9.03
CA GLY A 48 15.58 -17.63 7.73
C GLY A 48 15.17 -16.70 6.59
N MET A 49 15.96 -16.65 5.51
CA MET A 49 15.74 -15.71 4.40
C MET A 49 14.39 -15.85 3.68
N LEU A 50 13.72 -17.01 3.78
CA LEU A 50 12.42 -17.26 3.18
C LEU A 50 11.25 -16.87 4.09
N ASP A 51 11.50 -16.59 5.38
CA ASP A 51 10.51 -16.16 6.36
C ASP A 51 10.49 -14.64 6.48
N PHE A 52 10.00 -13.98 5.43
CA PHE A 52 10.06 -12.53 5.27
C PHE A 52 9.29 -11.76 6.35
N VAL A 53 8.18 -12.32 6.85
CA VAL A 53 7.34 -11.66 7.86
C VAL A 53 8.03 -11.67 9.22
N ASN A 54 8.51 -12.84 9.66
CA ASN A 54 9.21 -12.90 10.93
C ASN A 54 10.55 -12.18 10.83
N LYS A 55 11.20 -12.20 9.67
CA LYS A 55 12.40 -11.38 9.42
C LYS A 55 12.11 -9.89 9.57
N ALA A 56 11.05 -9.35 8.97
CA ALA A 56 10.72 -7.93 9.08
C ALA A 56 10.37 -7.52 10.53
N LYS A 57 9.63 -8.37 11.24
CA LYS A 57 9.33 -8.20 12.67
C LYS A 57 10.59 -8.25 13.52
N TRP A 58 11.48 -9.19 13.23
CA TRP A 58 12.77 -9.35 13.89
C TRP A 58 13.67 -8.14 13.61
N ASP A 59 13.79 -7.71 12.35
CA ASP A 59 14.59 -6.54 11.95
C ASP A 59 14.08 -5.28 12.66
N ALA A 60 12.75 -5.07 12.72
CA ALA A 60 12.15 -3.92 13.40
C ALA A 60 12.37 -3.93 14.92
N TRP A 61 12.26 -5.09 15.57
CA TRP A 61 12.53 -5.22 17.00
C TRP A 61 14.03 -5.13 17.33
N ASN A 62 14.87 -5.79 16.54
CA ASN A 62 16.33 -5.77 16.67
C ASN A 62 16.91 -4.35 16.46
N ALA A 63 16.33 -3.56 15.55
CA ALA A 63 16.72 -2.18 15.31
C ALA A 63 16.53 -1.25 16.52
N LEU A 64 15.68 -1.62 17.49
CA LEU A 64 15.53 -0.87 18.74
C LEU A 64 16.70 -1.08 19.71
N GLY A 65 17.52 -2.11 19.50
CA GLY A 65 18.71 -2.39 20.31
C GLY A 65 18.42 -2.44 21.81
N SER A 66 19.21 -1.67 22.58
CA SER A 66 19.11 -1.60 24.04
C SER A 66 18.12 -0.53 24.54
N LEU A 67 17.09 -0.18 23.76
CA LEU A 67 16.09 0.82 24.15
C LEU A 67 15.41 0.40 25.49
N PRO A 68 15.39 1.25 26.52
CA PRO A 68 14.75 0.90 27.79
C PRO A 68 13.25 0.63 27.65
N LYS A 69 12.71 -0.32 28.45
CA LYS A 69 11.29 -0.69 28.44
C LYS A 69 10.37 0.52 28.62
N GLU A 70 10.73 1.43 29.52
CA GLU A 70 9.95 2.65 29.78
C GLU A 70 9.92 3.60 28.57
N THR A 71 11.04 3.73 27.86
CA THR A 71 11.10 4.53 26.64
C THR A 71 10.31 3.88 25.51
N ALA A 72 10.33 2.55 25.41
CA ALA A 72 9.51 1.82 24.46
C ALA A 72 8.00 2.00 24.72
N ARG A 73 7.57 1.98 26.00
CA ARG A 73 6.18 2.27 26.39
C ARG A 73 5.77 3.69 26.01
N GLN A 74 6.62 4.69 26.31
CA GLN A 74 6.35 6.07 25.93
C GLN A 74 6.19 6.22 24.41
N ASN A 75 7.17 5.72 23.65
CA ASN A 75 7.13 5.79 22.18
C ASN A 75 5.90 5.07 21.61
N TYR A 76 5.45 3.98 22.25
CA TYR A 76 4.21 3.29 21.86
C TYR A 76 2.98 4.17 22.10
N VAL A 77 2.85 4.76 23.29
CA VAL A 77 1.73 5.65 23.64
C VAL A 77 1.69 6.86 22.71
N ASP A 78 2.84 7.48 22.42
CA ASP A 78 2.95 8.63 21.52
C ASP A 78 2.51 8.26 20.10
N LEU A 79 2.97 7.11 19.60
CA LEU A 79 2.60 6.60 18.29
C LEU A 79 1.09 6.36 18.20
N VAL A 80 0.48 5.71 19.19
CA VAL A 80 -0.97 5.44 19.20
C VAL A 80 -1.77 6.74 19.31
N SER A 81 -1.32 7.68 20.13
CA SER A 81 -1.98 8.98 20.29
C SER A 81 -1.97 9.78 18.98
N SER A 82 -0.89 9.70 18.21
CA SER A 82 -0.81 10.31 16.87
C SER A 82 -1.77 9.68 15.85
N LEU A 83 -2.08 8.39 15.99
CA LEU A 83 -3.05 7.69 15.15
C LEU A 83 -4.47 8.09 15.52
N SER A 84 -4.77 8.20 16.81
CA SER A 84 -6.08 8.61 17.31
C SER A 84 -6.40 10.09 17.00
N SER A 85 -5.44 11.00 17.14
CA SER A 85 -5.64 12.43 16.83
C SER A 85 -5.85 12.70 15.33
N SER A 86 -5.33 11.83 14.46
CA SER A 86 -5.60 11.88 13.01
C SER A 86 -6.99 11.37 12.62
N SER A 87 -7.81 10.91 13.59
CA SER A 87 -9.12 10.29 13.37
C SER A 87 -10.33 11.12 13.82
N GLU A 88 -10.14 12.34 14.33
CA GLU A 88 -11.23 13.26 14.72
C GLU A 88 -11.19 14.61 13.98
N ALA A 89 -12.05 14.76 12.97
CA ALA A 89 -12.62 16.04 12.56
C ALA A 89 -14.11 15.84 12.22
N PRO A 90 -15.01 16.80 12.51
CA PRO A 90 -16.45 16.56 12.57
C PRO A 90 -17.10 16.59 11.20
N SER A 91 -17.89 15.56 10.92
CA SER A 91 -18.80 15.47 9.78
C SER A 91 -20.14 16.16 10.07
N GLN A 92 -20.49 17.19 9.30
CA GLN A 92 -21.89 17.42 8.90
C GLN A 92 -21.98 18.12 7.53
N GLY A 93 -22.75 17.50 6.62
CA GLY A 93 -23.55 18.20 5.61
C GLY A 93 -22.96 18.39 4.21
N LYS A 94 -23.02 17.35 3.36
CA LYS A 94 -23.83 17.31 2.11
C LYS A 94 -23.45 16.10 1.26
N ARG A 95 -24.46 15.31 0.88
CA ARG A 95 -24.39 14.38 -0.25
C ARG A 95 -24.34 15.21 -1.53
N GLY A 96 -23.38 14.91 -2.39
CA GLY A 96 -23.25 15.51 -3.73
C GLY A 96 -21.79 15.88 -4.01
N ALA A 97 -21.20 15.15 -4.98
CA ALA A 97 -20.02 15.50 -5.76
C ALA A 97 -18.80 16.06 -4.98
N ASP A 98 -17.86 15.18 -4.62
CA ASP A 98 -16.40 15.41 -4.68
C ASP A 98 -15.69 14.32 -3.85
N GLU A 99 -15.54 13.11 -4.41
CA GLU A 99 -14.34 12.32 -4.14
C GLU A 99 -13.20 12.97 -4.92
N LYS A 100 -12.68 14.10 -4.43
CA LYS A 100 -11.36 14.54 -4.85
C LYS A 100 -10.38 13.46 -4.42
N ALA A 101 -9.82 12.78 -5.42
CA ALA A 101 -8.75 11.82 -5.28
C ALA A 101 -7.74 12.36 -4.25
N ARG A 102 -7.46 11.59 -3.21
CA ARG A 102 -6.13 11.69 -2.58
C ARG A 102 -5.16 11.47 -3.74
N GLU A 103 -4.37 12.47 -4.10
CA GLU A 103 -3.31 12.31 -5.09
C GLU A 103 -2.45 11.12 -4.67
N SER A 104 -2.55 10.03 -5.42
CA SER A 104 -1.68 8.89 -5.22
C SER A 104 -0.28 9.31 -5.62
N LYS A 105 0.70 9.09 -4.74
CA LYS A 105 2.10 9.40 -5.06
C LYS A 105 2.71 8.32 -5.97
N ASP A 106 2.14 7.13 -5.93
CA ASP A 106 2.67 5.92 -6.54
C ASP A 106 2.13 5.67 -7.95
N ILE A 107 1.03 6.34 -8.35
CA ILE A 107 0.60 6.48 -9.73
C ILE A 107 0.31 7.95 -10.04
N LEU A 108 0.69 8.43 -11.23
CA LEU A 108 0.33 9.76 -11.71
C LEU A 108 -0.75 9.62 -12.77
N VAL A 109 -1.84 10.37 -12.64
CA VAL A 109 -2.94 10.39 -13.61
C VAL A 109 -3.07 11.81 -14.16
N THR A 110 -2.94 11.96 -15.46
CA THR A 110 -3.11 13.24 -16.16
C THR A 110 -4.07 13.06 -17.32
N SER A 111 -4.86 14.08 -17.63
CA SER A 111 -5.78 14.08 -18.77
C SER A 111 -5.55 15.31 -19.63
N GLU A 112 -5.14 15.11 -20.88
CA GLU A 112 -4.85 16.16 -21.86
C GLU A 112 -5.29 15.68 -23.25
N ASP A 113 -5.95 16.54 -24.03
CA ASP A 113 -6.42 16.23 -25.39
C ASP A 113 -7.23 14.93 -25.52
N GLY A 114 -8.06 14.63 -24.51
CA GLY A 114 -8.87 13.41 -24.46
C GLY A 114 -8.07 12.14 -24.16
N ILE A 115 -6.79 12.25 -23.82
CA ILE A 115 -5.94 11.12 -23.42
C ILE A 115 -5.78 11.14 -21.91
N THR A 116 -6.27 10.10 -21.24
CA THR A 116 -5.99 9.88 -19.82
C THR A 116 -4.76 8.98 -19.68
N LYS A 117 -3.66 9.56 -19.23
CA LYS A 117 -2.38 8.88 -19.03
C LYS A 117 -2.23 8.46 -17.57
N ILE A 118 -2.12 7.15 -17.35
CA ILE A 118 -1.88 6.51 -16.06
C ILE A 118 -0.41 6.06 -16.04
N THR A 119 0.40 6.70 -15.20
CA THR A 119 1.84 6.46 -15.12
C THR A 119 2.20 5.80 -13.80
N PHE A 120 2.82 4.62 -13.82
CA PHE A 120 3.40 4.04 -12.61
C PHE A 120 4.54 4.92 -12.10
N ASN A 121 4.49 5.32 -10.83
CA ASN A 121 5.40 6.31 -10.26
C ASN A 121 6.04 5.84 -8.95
N ARG A 122 6.67 4.66 -8.99
CA ARG A 122 7.54 4.14 -7.92
C ARG A 122 8.88 3.68 -8.49
N PRO A 123 9.66 4.56 -9.13
CA PRO A 123 10.87 4.15 -9.84
C PRO A 123 11.91 3.52 -8.91
N THR A 124 12.00 3.95 -7.65
CA THR A 124 12.87 3.37 -6.62
C THR A 124 12.55 1.91 -6.27
N LYS A 125 11.36 1.44 -6.63
CA LYS A 125 10.89 0.06 -6.49
C LYS A 125 10.58 -0.57 -7.85
N LYS A 126 11.16 -0.04 -8.93
CA LYS A 126 10.96 -0.52 -10.30
C LYS A 126 9.47 -0.60 -10.69
N ASN A 127 8.67 0.33 -10.17
CA ASN A 127 7.24 0.41 -10.40
C ASN A 127 6.46 -0.85 -9.95
N ALA A 128 6.95 -1.58 -8.92
CA ALA A 128 6.20 -2.68 -8.32
C ALA A 128 4.81 -2.22 -7.85
N ILE A 129 3.77 -3.03 -8.10
CA ILE A 129 2.37 -2.68 -7.83
C ILE A 129 2.02 -3.04 -6.38
N SER A 130 1.83 -2.02 -5.55
CA SER A 130 1.34 -2.17 -4.18
C SER A 130 -0.17 -2.40 -4.15
N PHE A 131 -0.72 -2.85 -3.02
CA PHE A 131 -2.17 -2.92 -2.82
C PHE A 131 -2.89 -1.59 -3.03
N GLN A 132 -2.24 -0.47 -2.70
CA GLN A 132 -2.84 0.85 -2.92
C GLN A 132 -2.88 1.17 -4.42
N MET A 133 -1.79 0.90 -5.15
CA MET A 133 -1.76 1.08 -6.60
C MET A 133 -2.83 0.24 -7.32
N TYR A 134 -3.07 -1.00 -6.88
CA TYR A 134 -4.18 -1.82 -7.38
C TYR A 134 -5.52 -1.06 -7.31
N ARG A 135 -5.84 -0.48 -6.16
CA ARG A 135 -7.09 0.28 -5.94
C ARG A 135 -7.11 1.58 -6.74
N ASP A 136 -6.00 2.29 -6.78
CA ASP A 136 -5.89 3.57 -7.48
C ASP A 136 -6.04 3.38 -9.00
N ILE A 137 -5.49 2.30 -9.55
CA ILE A 137 -5.64 1.97 -10.98
C ILE A 137 -7.09 1.59 -11.31
N ILE A 138 -7.75 0.77 -10.48
CA ILE A 138 -9.18 0.45 -10.65
C ILE A 138 -10.00 1.74 -10.69
N LEU A 139 -9.74 2.66 -9.76
CA LEU A 139 -10.44 3.95 -9.70
C LEU A 139 -10.13 4.82 -10.93
N ALA A 140 -8.87 4.88 -11.36
CA ALA A 140 -8.47 5.65 -12.54
C ALA A 140 -9.16 5.14 -13.82
N LEU A 141 -9.19 3.81 -14.04
CA LEU A 141 -9.89 3.19 -15.16
C LEU A 141 -11.40 3.41 -15.08
N LYS A 142 -12.01 3.29 -13.89
CA LYS A 142 -13.43 3.58 -13.70
C LYS A 142 -13.79 5.04 -14.02
N ASN A 143 -12.93 5.98 -13.65
CA ASN A 143 -13.16 7.40 -13.95
C ASN A 143 -12.99 7.64 -15.46
N ALA A 144 -11.90 7.15 -16.05
CA ALA A 144 -11.63 7.26 -17.48
C ALA A 144 -12.71 6.60 -18.35
N SER A 145 -13.41 5.56 -17.86
CA SER A 145 -14.48 4.91 -18.63
C SER A 145 -15.74 5.76 -18.74
N THR A 146 -15.95 6.73 -17.84
CA THR A 146 -17.19 7.51 -17.75
C THR A 146 -17.02 9.00 -18.06
N ASP A 147 -15.81 9.53 -18.05
CA ASP A 147 -15.52 10.93 -18.34
C ASP A 147 -15.29 11.19 -19.85
N ASN A 148 -14.74 12.37 -20.18
CA ASN A 148 -14.43 12.80 -21.55
C ASN A 148 -13.16 12.16 -22.15
N THR A 149 -12.57 11.16 -21.49
CA THR A 149 -11.46 10.38 -22.04
C THR A 149 -11.89 9.74 -23.37
N VAL A 150 -11.09 9.92 -24.40
CA VAL A 150 -11.18 9.23 -25.68
C VAL A 150 -10.36 7.94 -25.65
N MET A 151 -9.18 7.98 -25.02
CA MET A 151 -8.27 6.84 -24.89
C MET A 151 -7.51 6.89 -23.56
N ALA A 152 -7.29 5.72 -22.94
CA ALA A 152 -6.42 5.60 -21.78
C ALA A 152 -5.06 5.03 -22.17
N VAL A 153 -3.99 5.57 -21.58
CA VAL A 153 -2.60 5.17 -21.86
C VAL A 153 -1.88 4.80 -20.57
N PHE A 154 -1.22 3.64 -20.55
CA PHE A 154 -0.35 3.23 -19.45
C PHE A 154 1.13 3.38 -19.79
N THR A 155 1.93 3.87 -18.85
CA THR A 155 3.40 3.85 -18.95
C THR A 155 4.05 3.85 -17.55
N GLY A 156 5.37 3.72 -17.47
CA GLY A 156 6.13 3.80 -16.21
C GLY A 156 7.06 5.00 -16.17
N THR A 157 7.39 5.49 -14.97
CA THR A 157 8.52 6.41 -14.79
C THR A 157 9.84 5.66 -14.66
N GLY A 158 10.93 6.31 -15.08
CA GLY A 158 12.29 5.76 -14.99
C GLY A 158 12.55 4.60 -15.95
N ASP A 159 13.44 3.70 -15.54
CA ASP A 159 14.01 2.68 -16.42
C ASP A 159 13.17 1.40 -16.53
N TYR A 160 12.09 1.28 -15.76
CA TYR A 160 11.18 0.12 -15.79
C TYR A 160 9.79 0.58 -16.21
N TYR A 161 9.10 -0.26 -16.99
CA TYR A 161 7.66 -0.14 -17.09
C TYR A 161 7.03 -0.51 -15.74
N CYS A 162 7.19 -1.77 -15.33
CA CYS A 162 6.66 -2.28 -14.06
C CYS A 162 7.26 -3.65 -13.72
N SER A 163 7.79 -3.83 -12.51
CA SER A 163 8.32 -5.12 -12.03
C SER A 163 7.26 -6.10 -11.53
N GLY A 164 5.97 -5.81 -11.75
CA GLY A 164 4.85 -6.65 -11.37
C GLY A 164 4.43 -6.48 -9.92
N ASN A 165 3.92 -7.54 -9.28
CA ASN A 165 3.45 -7.50 -7.90
C ASN A 165 4.55 -7.09 -6.92
N ASP A 166 4.25 -6.12 -6.06
CA ASP A 166 5.12 -5.84 -4.92
C ASP A 166 5.05 -7.01 -3.94
N LEU A 167 6.18 -7.69 -3.73
CA LEU A 167 6.26 -8.86 -2.86
C LEU A 167 5.94 -8.51 -1.39
N THR A 168 6.06 -7.24 -1.01
CA THR A 168 5.68 -6.80 0.33
C THR A 168 4.18 -6.90 0.58
N ASN A 169 3.35 -6.96 -0.47
CA ASN A 169 1.90 -7.21 -0.36
C ASN A 169 1.60 -8.54 0.36
N PHE A 170 2.47 -9.54 0.24
CA PHE A 170 2.29 -10.83 0.93
C PHE A 170 2.70 -10.79 2.40
N THR A 171 3.40 -9.73 2.84
CA THR A 171 3.90 -9.61 4.23
C THR A 171 3.00 -8.81 5.15
N SER A 172 1.94 -8.19 4.60
CA SER A 172 1.09 -7.21 5.27
C SER A 172 -0.26 -7.72 5.77
N ALA A 173 -0.51 -9.02 5.62
CA ALA A 173 -1.74 -9.68 6.02
C ALA A 173 -1.98 -9.59 7.55
N THR A 174 -2.95 -8.76 7.96
CA THR A 174 -3.58 -8.84 9.28
C THR A 174 -4.94 -9.54 9.11
N GLY A 175 -5.18 -10.63 9.83
CA GLY A 175 -6.42 -11.44 9.71
C GLY A 175 -6.19 -12.95 9.52
N GLY A 176 -4.94 -13.41 9.43
CA GLY A 176 -4.62 -14.79 9.08
C GLY A 176 -4.40 -14.95 7.57
N ILE A 177 -3.72 -16.02 7.18
CA ILE A 177 -3.25 -16.22 5.80
C ILE A 177 -4.43 -16.39 4.83
N GLU A 178 -5.50 -17.07 5.26
CA GLU A 178 -6.66 -17.38 4.43
C GLU A 178 -7.50 -16.13 4.11
N GLU A 179 -7.76 -15.27 5.08
CA GLU A 179 -8.52 -14.03 4.86
C GLU A 179 -7.75 -13.07 3.94
N ALA A 180 -6.45 -12.93 4.16
CA ALA A 180 -5.61 -12.08 3.31
C ALA A 180 -5.50 -12.63 1.88
N ALA A 181 -5.42 -13.95 1.71
CA ALA A 181 -5.45 -14.59 0.40
C ALA A 181 -6.80 -14.35 -0.30
N SER A 182 -7.91 -14.50 0.41
CA SER A 182 -9.26 -14.24 -0.12
C SER A 182 -9.44 -12.79 -0.56
N ASN A 183 -9.10 -11.83 0.31
CA ASN A 183 -9.18 -10.41 0.00
C ASN A 183 -8.24 -10.01 -1.15
N GLY A 184 -7.04 -10.59 -1.21
CA GLY A 184 -6.12 -10.42 -2.32
C GLY A 184 -6.66 -10.97 -3.64
N ALA A 185 -7.32 -12.12 -3.61
CA ALA A 185 -7.95 -12.72 -4.79
C ALA A 185 -9.12 -11.87 -5.30
N VAL A 186 -9.96 -11.34 -4.41
CA VAL A 186 -11.05 -10.41 -4.78
C VAL A 186 -10.48 -9.16 -5.42
N LEU A 187 -9.49 -8.52 -4.81
CA LEU A 187 -8.89 -7.31 -5.36
C LEU A 187 -8.20 -7.56 -6.71
N LEU A 188 -7.49 -8.67 -6.87
CA LEU A 188 -6.88 -9.03 -8.15
C LEU A 188 -7.94 -9.27 -9.22
N ARG A 189 -9.06 -9.92 -8.87
CA ARG A 189 -10.18 -10.12 -9.79
C ARG A 189 -10.79 -8.78 -10.22
N ASP A 190 -11.08 -7.89 -9.27
CA ASP A 190 -11.63 -6.57 -9.56
C ASP A 190 -10.67 -5.74 -10.42
N PHE A 191 -9.38 -5.84 -10.14
CA PHE A 191 -8.33 -5.22 -10.95
C PHE A 191 -8.35 -5.75 -12.38
N VAL A 192 -8.27 -7.06 -12.60
CA VAL A 192 -8.30 -7.64 -13.95
C VAL A 192 -9.60 -7.30 -14.68
N ASN A 193 -10.75 -7.37 -14.01
CA ASN A 193 -12.04 -6.98 -14.58
C ASN A 193 -12.04 -5.52 -15.06
N SER A 194 -11.36 -4.61 -14.35
CA SER A 194 -11.27 -3.20 -14.78
C SER A 194 -10.55 -3.01 -16.12
N PHE A 195 -9.69 -3.95 -16.55
CA PHE A 195 -9.10 -3.97 -17.89
C PHE A 195 -10.03 -4.66 -18.89
N ILE A 196 -10.64 -5.79 -18.51
CA ILE A 196 -11.56 -6.55 -19.37
C ILE A 196 -12.76 -5.69 -19.80
N ASP A 197 -13.36 -4.98 -18.85
CA ASP A 197 -14.61 -4.24 -19.04
C ASP A 197 -14.37 -2.78 -19.48
N PHE A 198 -13.11 -2.37 -19.69
CA PHE A 198 -12.81 -0.99 -20.07
C PHE A 198 -13.33 -0.68 -21.48
N PRO A 199 -14.27 0.27 -21.66
CA PRO A 199 -15.05 0.39 -22.90
C PRO A 199 -14.42 1.28 -23.97
N LYS A 200 -13.22 1.81 -23.72
CA LYS A 200 -12.53 2.79 -24.59
C LYS A 200 -11.15 2.24 -24.97
N PRO A 201 -10.53 2.73 -26.05
CA PRO A 201 -9.18 2.32 -26.41
C PRO A 201 -8.20 2.41 -25.23
N LEU A 202 -7.49 1.32 -24.97
CA LEU A 202 -6.52 1.16 -23.90
C LEU A 202 -5.16 0.79 -24.49
N VAL A 203 -4.17 1.66 -24.30
CA VAL A 203 -2.85 1.53 -24.93
C VAL A 203 -1.74 1.43 -23.87
N ALA A 204 -0.83 0.48 -24.04
CA ALA A 204 0.37 0.36 -23.22
C ALA A 204 1.56 0.96 -23.97
N VAL A 205 2.26 1.90 -23.33
CA VAL A 205 3.55 2.44 -23.76
C VAL A 205 4.61 1.91 -22.80
N VAL A 206 5.22 0.79 -23.17
CA VAL A 206 6.18 0.02 -22.39
C VAL A 206 7.58 0.63 -22.55
N ASN A 207 7.93 1.53 -21.62
CA ASN A 207 9.17 2.32 -21.64
C ASN A 207 10.44 1.55 -21.22
N GLY A 208 10.29 0.33 -20.70
CA GLY A 208 11.39 -0.49 -20.20
C GLY A 208 10.89 -1.86 -19.73
N PRO A 209 11.68 -2.62 -18.96
CA PRO A 209 11.31 -3.99 -18.58
C PRO A 209 9.98 -4.07 -17.85
N ALA A 210 9.18 -5.08 -18.25
CA ALA A 210 7.89 -5.43 -17.69
C ALA A 210 7.92 -6.86 -17.14
N VAL A 211 7.32 -7.10 -15.97
CA VAL A 211 7.35 -8.41 -15.30
C VAL A 211 5.99 -8.78 -14.71
N GLY A 212 5.67 -10.08 -14.72
CA GLY A 212 4.54 -10.65 -13.99
C GLY A 212 3.19 -10.11 -14.46
N ILE A 213 2.35 -9.68 -13.52
CA ILE A 213 0.99 -9.19 -13.80
C ILE A 213 0.97 -8.05 -14.84
N SER A 214 2.01 -7.21 -14.87
CA SER A 214 2.11 -6.11 -15.84
C SER A 214 2.32 -6.58 -17.28
N VAL A 215 2.84 -7.79 -17.48
CA VAL A 215 2.97 -8.43 -18.80
C VAL A 215 1.71 -9.19 -19.16
N THR A 216 1.15 -9.96 -18.22
CA THR A 216 -0.07 -10.75 -18.50
C THR A 216 -1.27 -9.86 -18.83
N LEU A 217 -1.32 -8.65 -18.26
CA LEU A 217 -2.34 -7.65 -18.62
C LEU A 217 -2.22 -7.14 -20.05
N LEU A 218 -1.03 -7.18 -20.68
CA LEU A 218 -0.85 -6.66 -22.04
C LEU A 218 -1.75 -7.36 -23.07
N GLY A 219 -2.20 -8.59 -22.80
CA GLY A 219 -3.19 -9.30 -23.62
C GLY A 219 -4.60 -8.70 -23.57
N LEU A 220 -4.85 -7.73 -22.69
CA LEU A 220 -6.12 -7.01 -22.54
C LEU A 220 -6.04 -5.55 -23.04
N PHE A 221 -4.89 -5.13 -23.58
CA PHE A 221 -4.74 -3.82 -24.21
C PHE A 221 -5.05 -3.91 -25.71
N ASP A 222 -5.56 -2.82 -26.29
CA ASP A 222 -5.84 -2.73 -27.73
C ASP A 222 -4.55 -2.55 -28.55
N ALA A 223 -3.56 -1.85 -27.99
CA ALA A 223 -2.26 -1.67 -28.59
C ALA A 223 -1.14 -1.62 -27.54
N VAL A 224 0.01 -2.17 -27.92
CA VAL A 224 1.22 -2.20 -27.08
C VAL A 224 2.39 -1.68 -27.90
N PHE A 225 2.94 -0.54 -27.49
CA PHE A 225 4.16 0.03 -28.05
C PHE A 225 5.28 -0.15 -27.04
N ALA A 226 6.39 -0.75 -27.46
CA ALA A 226 7.52 -1.02 -26.59
C ALA A 226 8.79 -0.31 -27.08
N SER A 227 9.57 0.17 -26.12
CA SER A 227 10.98 0.48 -26.32
C SER A 227 11.75 -0.77 -26.75
N ASP A 228 12.90 -0.60 -27.42
CA ASP A 228 13.83 -1.69 -27.73
C ASP A 228 14.69 -2.12 -26.52
N ARG A 229 14.46 -1.50 -25.34
CA ARG A 229 15.21 -1.68 -24.09
C ARG A 229 14.34 -2.24 -22.98
#